data_AF-A0AAW7L6Z1-F1
#
_entry.id   AF-A0AAW7L6Z1-F1
#
_cell.length_a   1.000
_cell.length_b   1.000
_cell.length_c   1.000
_cell.angle_alpha   90.00
_cell.angle_beta   90.00
_cell.angle_gamma   90.00
#
_symmetry.space_group_name_H-M   'P 1'
#
loop_
_entity.id
_entity.type
_entity.pdbx_description
1 polymer ?
#
loop_
_entity_poly.entity_id
_entity_poly.type
_entity_poly.pdbx_seq_one_letter_code
_entity_poly.pdbx_strand_id
1 'polypeptide(L)'
;MRFLVVSLFIVLASGCAVVKQPAEPLAMPAKPLLKSQTYQLKYETEHASPKVKSVQLPAHNIKKNQTVRVIVDRASVTDTLVSQISQALNDKQLKVTTTDNSDYTLAIHQVDLEFIDDAKYILAQPEKPYSLFSKVAQQFPSQQCANILAQVSMRLTHKASGDVVWFAKSSIDSASFHREPLVYSFSEEKKITNELEVVAFIHKHNTEQARLKRAELNNEVTAPAYKTITKLSRLTKLNGPCTRTEISALTPMMQFYLSSILIDKIKVQ
;
A
#
# COMPACT_ATOMS: atom_id res chain seq x y z
N MET A 1 -62.20 -7.62 78.38
CA MET A 1 -61.92 -6.82 77.16
C MET A 1 -60.53 -6.17 77.10
N ARG A 2 -59.61 -6.33 78.08
CA ARG A 2 -58.24 -5.74 78.01
C ARG A 2 -57.18 -6.64 77.36
N PHE A 3 -57.34 -7.98 77.38
CA PHE A 3 -56.39 -8.93 76.80
C PHE A 3 -56.47 -9.09 75.26
N LEU A 4 -57.65 -8.84 74.68
CA LEU A 4 -57.85 -8.87 73.22
C LEU A 4 -57.14 -7.70 72.51
N VAL A 5 -57.09 -6.53 73.15
CA VAL A 5 -56.45 -5.32 72.60
C VAL A 5 -54.92 -5.46 72.58
N VAL A 6 -54.34 -6.06 73.62
CA VAL A 6 -52.88 -6.30 73.69
C VAL A 6 -52.42 -7.34 72.68
N SER A 7 -53.21 -8.40 72.47
CA SER A 7 -52.89 -9.43 71.46
C SER A 7 -52.96 -8.88 70.03
N LEU A 8 -53.91 -7.96 69.75
CA LEU A 8 -54.02 -7.30 68.45
C LEU A 8 -52.80 -6.39 68.17
N PHE A 9 -52.25 -5.72 69.20
CA PHE A 9 -51.05 -4.90 69.06
C PHE A 9 -49.77 -5.71 68.80
N ILE A 10 -49.66 -6.95 69.32
CA ILE A 10 -48.52 -7.84 69.06
C ILE A 10 -48.55 -8.40 67.62
N VAL A 11 -49.73 -8.67 67.07
CA VAL A 11 -49.89 -9.09 65.66
C VAL A 11 -49.63 -7.92 64.70
N LEU A 12 -50.00 -6.70 65.08
CA LEU A 12 -49.68 -5.50 64.28
C LEU A 12 -48.18 -5.12 64.34
N ALA A 13 -47.50 -5.33 65.47
CA ALA A 13 -46.07 -5.04 65.62
C ALA A 13 -45.16 -6.05 64.90
N SER A 14 -45.64 -7.27 64.65
CA SER A 14 -44.92 -8.28 63.85
C SER A 14 -45.09 -8.11 62.33
N GLY A 15 -46.00 -7.23 61.88
CA GLY A 15 -46.17 -6.88 60.47
C GLY A 15 -45.00 -6.09 59.87
N CYS A 16 -44.16 -5.45 60.69
CA CYS A 16 -42.98 -4.72 60.22
C CYS A 16 -41.73 -5.60 60.02
N ALA A 17 -41.74 -6.86 60.45
CA ALA A 17 -40.58 -7.76 60.36
C ALA A 17 -40.51 -8.57 59.04
N VAL A 18 -41.54 -8.49 58.18
CA VAL A 18 -41.63 -9.26 56.92
C VAL A 18 -41.55 -8.34 55.69
N VAL A 19 -40.83 -7.22 55.80
CA VAL A 19 -40.43 -6.50 54.58
C VAL A 19 -39.06 -7.04 54.19
N LYS A 20 -39.04 -8.01 53.27
CA LYS A 20 -37.78 -8.51 52.68
C LYS A 20 -37.04 -7.33 52.09
N GLN A 21 -35.81 -7.10 52.57
CA GLN A 21 -34.98 -6.04 52.02
C GLN A 21 -34.68 -6.33 50.53
N PRO A 22 -34.73 -5.33 49.64
CA PRO A 22 -34.39 -5.53 48.23
C PRO A 22 -32.97 -6.08 48.09
N ALA A 23 -32.77 -7.08 47.22
CA ALA A 23 -31.44 -7.64 46.93
C ALA A 23 -30.48 -6.54 46.49
N GLU A 24 -29.17 -6.69 46.69
CA GLU A 24 -28.19 -5.67 46.29
C GLU A 24 -28.27 -5.34 44.78
N PRO A 25 -27.99 -4.08 44.38
CA PRO A 25 -27.88 -3.72 42.97
C PRO A 25 -26.81 -4.57 42.29
N LEU A 26 -27.10 -5.09 41.09
CA LEU A 26 -26.12 -5.74 40.25
C LEU A 26 -25.06 -4.72 39.82
N ALA A 27 -23.80 -5.08 40.01
CA ALA A 27 -22.67 -4.31 39.50
C ALA A 27 -22.51 -4.53 37.99
N MET A 28 -21.96 -3.52 37.30
CA MET A 28 -21.51 -3.70 35.92
C MET A 28 -20.36 -4.71 35.89
N PRO A 29 -20.37 -5.68 34.97
CA PRO A 29 -19.22 -6.56 34.79
C PRO A 29 -17.99 -5.76 34.36
N ALA A 30 -16.80 -6.24 34.71
CA ALA A 30 -15.56 -5.62 34.26
C ALA A 30 -15.46 -5.67 32.73
N LYS A 31 -15.17 -4.53 32.09
CA LYS A 31 -14.97 -4.48 30.65
C LYS A 31 -13.70 -5.25 30.27
N PRO A 32 -13.72 -6.09 29.22
CA PRO A 32 -12.54 -6.78 28.75
C PRO A 32 -11.51 -5.76 28.21
N LEU A 33 -10.23 -6.05 28.39
CA LEU A 33 -9.16 -5.25 27.82
C LEU A 33 -9.17 -5.37 26.28
N LEU A 34 -9.48 -4.27 25.60
CA LEU A 34 -9.47 -4.21 24.14
C LEU A 34 -8.02 -4.03 23.66
N LYS A 35 -7.56 -4.93 22.80
CA LYS A 35 -6.24 -4.85 22.16
C LYS A 35 -6.40 -4.31 20.75
N SER A 36 -5.42 -3.50 20.33
CA SER A 36 -5.23 -3.08 18.95
C SER A 36 -3.82 -3.45 18.51
N GLN A 37 -3.68 -3.99 17.30
CA GLN A 37 -2.39 -4.37 16.72
C GLN A 37 -2.34 -3.92 15.26
N THR A 38 -1.19 -3.39 14.84
CA THR A 38 -0.97 -2.96 13.45
C THR A 38 -0.02 -3.93 12.77
N TYR A 39 -0.39 -4.34 11.56
CA TYR A 39 0.35 -5.27 10.73
C TYR A 39 0.71 -4.62 9.40
N GLN A 40 1.72 -5.18 8.73
CA GLN A 40 2.12 -4.79 7.39
C GLN A 40 1.92 -5.95 6.42
N LEU A 41 1.50 -5.62 5.21
CA LEU A 41 1.35 -6.51 4.07
C LEU A 41 2.32 -6.08 2.98
N LYS A 42 3.12 -7.03 2.52
CA LYS A 42 4.03 -6.84 1.40
C LYS A 42 3.41 -7.48 0.16
N TYR A 43 3.33 -6.74 -0.94
CA TYR A 43 2.90 -7.28 -2.22
C TYR A 43 4.04 -7.17 -3.24
N GLU A 44 4.19 -8.22 -4.03
CA GLU A 44 5.27 -8.39 -5.00
C GLU A 44 4.69 -8.69 -6.37
N THR A 45 5.45 -8.38 -7.41
CA THR A 45 5.11 -8.67 -8.80
C THR A 45 6.34 -9.21 -9.51
N GLU A 46 6.14 -9.93 -10.60
CA GLU A 46 7.24 -10.37 -11.43
C GLU A 46 7.89 -9.17 -12.13
N HIS A 47 9.23 -9.12 -12.11
CA HIS A 47 9.99 -8.06 -12.74
C HIS A 47 10.65 -8.55 -14.01
N ALA A 48 10.49 -7.80 -15.09
CA ALA A 48 11.20 -8.04 -16.34
C ALA A 48 12.46 -7.18 -16.45
N SER A 49 13.48 -7.71 -17.13
CA SER A 49 14.60 -6.89 -17.57
C SER A 49 14.17 -5.97 -18.74
N PRO A 50 14.83 -4.81 -18.92
CA PRO A 50 14.58 -3.94 -20.07
C PRO A 50 14.69 -4.71 -21.38
N LYS A 51 13.71 -4.54 -22.27
CA LYS A 51 13.78 -5.07 -23.63
C LYS A 51 14.66 -4.13 -24.45
N VAL A 52 15.80 -4.61 -24.94
CA VAL A 52 16.76 -3.82 -25.70
C VAL A 52 16.97 -4.42 -27.08
N LYS A 53 16.76 -3.62 -28.12
CA LYS A 53 17.12 -3.94 -29.50
C LYS A 53 18.12 -2.91 -29.97
N SER A 54 19.34 -3.33 -30.31
CA SER A 54 20.41 -2.44 -30.74
C SER A 54 21.19 -3.05 -31.89
N VAL A 55 21.46 -2.25 -32.91
CA VAL A 55 22.19 -2.66 -34.11
C VAL A 55 23.25 -1.61 -34.41
N GLN A 56 24.48 -2.05 -34.64
CA GLN A 56 25.59 -1.22 -35.12
C GLN A 56 26.00 -1.71 -36.50
N LEU A 57 26.03 -0.82 -37.48
CA LEU A 57 26.40 -1.15 -38.85
C LEU A 57 27.92 -1.03 -39.03
N PRO A 58 28.55 -1.93 -39.80
CA PRO A 58 30.01 -2.00 -39.92
C PRO A 58 30.62 -0.92 -40.82
N ALA A 59 29.80 -0.14 -41.53
CA ALA A 59 30.27 0.79 -42.56
C ALA A 59 31.20 1.89 -42.02
N HIS A 60 31.02 2.31 -40.76
CA HIS A 60 31.86 3.31 -40.11
C HIS A 60 32.18 2.87 -38.68
N ASN A 61 33.47 2.77 -38.37
CA ASN A 61 33.91 2.47 -37.01
C ASN A 61 33.81 3.73 -36.14
N ILE A 62 33.09 3.61 -35.04
CA ILE A 62 32.98 4.66 -34.02
C ILE A 62 34.23 4.57 -33.14
N LYS A 63 35.06 5.61 -33.16
CA LYS A 63 36.33 5.71 -32.44
C LYS A 63 36.24 6.66 -31.27
N LYS A 64 37.13 6.45 -30.30
CA LYS A 64 37.31 7.37 -29.16
C LYS A 64 37.60 8.80 -29.61
N ASN A 65 37.13 9.75 -28.81
CA ASN A 65 37.26 11.20 -28.99
C ASN A 65 36.57 11.80 -30.22
N GLN A 66 35.83 10.99 -31.00
CA GLN A 66 34.97 11.53 -32.05
C GLN A 66 33.83 12.34 -31.44
N THR A 67 33.38 13.33 -32.19
CA THR A 67 32.41 14.33 -31.76
C THR A 67 30.98 13.93 -32.13
N VAL A 68 30.06 14.14 -31.20
CA VAL A 68 28.63 13.82 -31.39
C VAL A 68 27.80 15.05 -31.07
N ARG A 69 26.92 15.43 -32.00
CA ARG A 69 25.86 16.43 -31.74
C ARG A 69 24.55 15.73 -31.42
N VAL A 70 23.95 16.04 -30.28
CA VAL A 70 22.65 15.49 -29.88
C VAL A 70 21.54 16.38 -30.46
N ILE A 71 20.57 15.77 -31.13
CA ILE A 71 19.40 16.44 -31.73
C ILE A 71 18.13 15.87 -31.10
N VAL A 72 17.25 16.78 -30.66
CA VAL A 72 16.00 16.46 -29.94
C VAL A 72 14.73 16.87 -30.67
N ASP A 73 14.84 17.42 -31.89
CA ASP A 73 13.77 18.09 -32.63
C ASP A 73 12.47 17.28 -32.86
N ARG A 74 12.49 15.96 -32.62
CA ARG A 74 11.37 15.04 -32.89
C ARG A 74 10.75 14.44 -31.63
N ALA A 75 11.29 14.72 -30.45
CA ALA A 75 10.79 14.18 -29.19
C ALA A 75 10.70 15.30 -28.14
N SER A 76 9.67 15.27 -27.30
CA SER A 76 9.56 16.16 -26.14
C SER A 76 10.54 15.71 -25.06
N VAL A 77 11.81 16.08 -25.24
CA VAL A 77 12.91 15.75 -24.34
C VAL A 77 13.19 16.92 -23.42
N THR A 78 13.34 16.66 -22.13
CA THR A 78 13.74 17.69 -21.16
C THR A 78 15.24 17.98 -21.27
N ASP A 79 15.66 19.22 -20.97
CA ASP A 79 17.07 19.60 -20.95
C ASP A 79 17.90 18.70 -20.00
N THR A 80 17.28 18.26 -18.90
CA THR A 80 17.88 17.30 -17.97
C THR A 80 18.20 15.97 -18.65
N LEU A 81 17.28 15.40 -19.43
CA LEU A 81 17.53 14.15 -20.14
C LEU A 81 18.62 14.33 -21.22
N VAL A 82 18.64 15.48 -21.90
CA VAL A 82 19.71 15.80 -22.87
C VAL A 82 21.07 15.89 -22.19
N SER A 83 21.16 16.55 -21.03
CA SER A 83 22.40 16.65 -20.24
C SER A 83 22.89 15.27 -19.80
N GLN A 84 21.99 14.42 -19.33
CA GLN A 84 22.29 13.05 -18.92
C GLN A 84 22.77 12.16 -20.09
N ILE A 85 22.12 12.25 -21.24
CA ILE A 85 22.54 11.59 -22.48
C ILE A 85 23.93 12.07 -22.88
N SER A 86 24.16 13.37 -22.77
CA SER A 86 25.45 13.97 -23.13
C SER A 86 26.57 13.46 -22.21
N GLN A 87 26.30 13.34 -20.91
CA GLN A 87 27.24 12.75 -19.96
C GLN A 87 27.54 11.28 -20.31
N ALA A 88 26.51 10.46 -20.56
CA ALA A 88 26.69 9.06 -20.91
C ALA A 88 27.51 8.87 -22.21
N LEU A 89 27.37 9.77 -23.20
CA LEU A 89 28.23 9.78 -24.39
C LEU A 89 29.67 10.14 -24.06
N ASN A 90 29.89 11.16 -23.24
CA ASN A 90 31.23 11.55 -22.80
C ASN A 90 31.92 10.42 -22.01
N ASP A 91 31.18 9.69 -21.17
CA ASP A 91 31.67 8.52 -20.44
C ASP A 91 32.07 7.37 -21.40
N LYS A 92 31.41 7.28 -22.57
CA LYS A 92 31.82 6.42 -23.70
C LYS A 92 32.96 6.97 -24.54
N GLN A 93 33.59 8.06 -24.11
CA GLN A 93 34.67 8.74 -24.83
C GLN A 93 34.21 9.31 -26.19
N LEU A 94 32.92 9.65 -26.32
CA LEU A 94 32.37 10.40 -27.45
C LEU A 94 32.11 11.84 -27.00
N LYS A 95 32.82 12.79 -27.60
CA LYS A 95 32.79 14.20 -27.16
C LYS A 95 31.53 14.89 -27.65
N VAL A 96 30.68 15.32 -26.73
CA VAL A 96 29.47 16.04 -27.12
C VAL A 96 29.80 17.47 -27.53
N THR A 97 29.31 17.91 -28.69
CA THR A 97 29.48 19.27 -29.21
C THR A 97 28.15 19.87 -29.66
N THR A 98 28.03 21.19 -29.56
CA THR A 98 26.92 21.96 -30.13
C THR A 98 27.18 22.39 -31.57
N THR A 99 28.43 22.25 -32.05
CA THR A 99 28.84 22.70 -33.38
C THR A 99 28.28 21.81 -34.49
N ASP A 100 27.98 22.45 -35.62
CA ASP A 100 27.54 21.72 -36.82
C ASP A 100 28.69 20.95 -37.49
N ASN A 101 29.94 21.03 -37.06
CA ASN A 101 31.02 20.25 -37.67
C ASN A 101 31.35 18.97 -36.88
N SER A 102 30.33 18.31 -36.33
CA SER A 102 30.47 17.03 -35.60
C SER A 102 30.68 15.84 -36.52
N ASP A 103 31.40 14.82 -36.04
CA ASP A 103 31.58 13.54 -36.76
C ASP A 103 30.25 12.78 -36.89
N TYR A 104 29.44 12.81 -35.84
CA TYR A 104 28.14 12.14 -35.80
C TYR A 104 27.03 13.01 -35.24
N THR A 105 25.80 12.61 -35.57
CA THR A 105 24.57 13.17 -35.01
C THR A 105 23.79 12.07 -34.31
N LEU A 106 23.50 12.25 -33.02
CA LEU A 106 22.60 11.39 -32.27
C LEU A 106 21.20 12.02 -32.25
N ALA A 107 20.26 11.40 -32.96
CA ALA A 107 18.86 11.79 -32.96
C ALA A 107 18.07 10.93 -31.96
N ILE A 108 17.30 11.58 -31.09
CA ILE A 108 16.31 10.93 -30.23
C ILE A 108 14.98 10.93 -30.99
N HIS A 109 14.52 9.75 -31.42
CA HIS A 109 13.33 9.62 -32.28
C HIS A 109 12.04 9.42 -31.49
N GLN A 110 12.13 8.74 -30.35
CA GLN A 110 10.96 8.35 -29.56
C GLN A 110 11.34 8.44 -28.08
N VAL A 111 10.51 9.12 -27.30
CA VAL A 111 10.55 9.15 -25.84
C VAL A 111 9.09 9.10 -25.39
N ASP A 112 8.54 7.90 -25.41
CA ASP A 112 7.11 7.70 -25.25
C ASP A 112 6.80 7.06 -23.91
N LEU A 113 5.64 7.43 -23.38
CA LEU A 113 5.08 6.91 -22.14
C LEU A 113 3.62 6.60 -22.42
N GLU A 114 3.25 5.35 -22.19
CA GLU A 114 1.89 4.90 -22.39
C GLU A 114 1.42 4.17 -21.15
N PHE A 115 0.24 4.55 -20.64
CA PHE A 115 -0.42 3.74 -19.63
C PHE A 115 -0.86 2.43 -20.27
N ILE A 116 -0.37 1.33 -19.71
CA ILE A 116 -0.76 -0.02 -20.11
C ILE A 116 -1.66 -0.64 -19.02
N ASP A 117 -2.01 -1.91 -19.18
CA ASP A 117 -2.76 -2.65 -18.18
C ASP A 117 -2.10 -2.56 -16.79
N ASP A 118 -2.94 -2.42 -15.77
CA ASP A 118 -2.51 -2.31 -14.39
C ASP A 118 -1.61 -3.51 -14.01
N ALA A 119 -0.55 -3.20 -13.26
CA ALA A 119 0.34 -4.20 -12.70
C ALA A 119 -0.35 -4.87 -11.51
N LYS A 120 -0.45 -6.19 -11.56
CA LYS A 120 -0.99 -7.01 -10.48
C LYS A 120 0.10 -7.38 -9.49
N TYR A 121 -0.01 -6.90 -8.27
CA TYR A 121 0.86 -7.28 -7.16
C TYR A 121 0.17 -8.31 -6.28
N ILE A 122 0.85 -9.41 -5.99
CA ILE A 122 0.34 -10.55 -5.21
C ILE A 122 0.87 -10.45 -3.78
N LEU A 123 0.00 -10.74 -2.81
CA LEU A 123 0.39 -10.75 -1.40
C LEU A 123 1.50 -11.78 -1.15
N ALA A 124 2.64 -11.32 -0.66
CA ALA A 124 3.74 -12.18 -0.27
C ALA A 124 3.44 -12.85 1.07
N GLN A 125 3.68 -14.16 1.15
CA GLN A 125 3.57 -14.89 2.40
C GLN A 125 4.79 -14.59 3.28
N PRO A 126 4.61 -14.06 4.51
CA PRO A 126 5.72 -13.85 5.42
C PRO A 126 6.29 -15.18 5.91
N GLU A 127 7.59 -15.22 6.22
CA GLU A 127 8.25 -16.41 6.78
C GLU A 127 7.59 -16.90 8.07
N LYS A 128 7.14 -15.95 8.90
CA LYS A 128 6.40 -16.21 10.14
C LYS A 128 5.02 -15.55 10.05
N PRO A 129 4.01 -16.23 9.50
CA PRO A 129 2.67 -15.67 9.39
C PRO A 129 2.05 -15.48 10.78
N TYR A 130 1.47 -14.31 10.99
CA TYR A 130 0.62 -14.06 12.16
C TYR A 130 -0.69 -14.83 12.03
N SER A 131 -1.35 -15.11 13.16
CA SER A 131 -2.52 -15.99 13.25
C SER A 131 -3.69 -15.61 12.33
N LEU A 132 -3.82 -14.32 12.02
CA LEU A 132 -4.88 -13.77 11.17
C LEU A 132 -4.52 -13.78 9.67
N PHE A 133 -3.28 -14.10 9.28
CA PHE A 133 -2.79 -13.92 7.91
C PHE A 133 -3.67 -14.63 6.86
N SER A 134 -4.18 -15.82 7.14
CA SER A 134 -5.07 -16.55 6.21
C SER A 134 -6.35 -15.79 5.88
N LYS A 135 -6.99 -15.16 6.87
CA LYS A 135 -8.18 -14.32 6.67
C LYS A 135 -7.83 -13.07 5.88
N VAL A 136 -6.68 -12.48 6.17
CA VAL A 136 -6.19 -11.28 5.47
C VAL A 136 -5.86 -11.58 4.01
N ALA A 137 -5.21 -12.71 3.74
CA ALA A 137 -4.90 -13.17 2.39
C ALA A 137 -6.15 -13.47 1.55
N GLN A 138 -7.21 -13.98 2.18
CA GLN A 138 -8.51 -14.16 1.51
C GLN A 138 -9.20 -12.83 1.21
N GLN A 139 -9.13 -11.87 2.12
CA GLN A 139 -9.79 -10.58 1.96
C GLN A 139 -9.03 -9.62 1.04
N PHE A 140 -7.70 -9.67 1.04
CA PHE A 140 -6.80 -8.77 0.30
C PHE A 140 -5.71 -9.57 -0.44
N PRO A 141 -6.06 -10.41 -1.43
CA PRO A 141 -5.12 -11.31 -2.09
C PRO A 141 -4.13 -10.60 -3.02
N SER A 142 -4.53 -9.46 -3.60
CA SER A 142 -3.73 -8.72 -4.58
C SER A 142 -4.10 -7.25 -4.62
N GLN A 143 -3.20 -6.43 -5.15
CA GLN A 143 -3.42 -5.03 -5.50
C GLN A 143 -3.27 -4.83 -7.01
N GLN A 144 -4.11 -3.99 -7.60
CA GLN A 144 -4.00 -3.53 -8.98
C GLN A 144 -3.50 -2.10 -8.95
N CYS A 145 -2.39 -1.85 -9.62
CA CYS A 145 -1.71 -0.56 -9.60
C CYS A 145 -1.48 -0.07 -11.01
N ALA A 146 -1.59 1.25 -11.20
CA ALA A 146 -1.32 1.87 -12.49
C ALA A 146 0.07 1.48 -13.00
N ASN A 147 0.19 1.28 -14.30
CA ASN A 147 1.44 0.88 -14.92
C ASN A 147 1.68 1.68 -16.20
N ILE A 148 2.91 2.11 -16.42
CA ILE A 148 3.32 2.81 -17.64
C ILE A 148 4.42 2.01 -18.33
N LEU A 149 4.34 1.89 -19.65
CA LEU A 149 5.43 1.45 -20.51
C LEU A 149 6.22 2.67 -20.97
N ALA A 150 7.48 2.77 -20.57
CA ALA A 150 8.41 3.76 -21.11
C ALA A 150 9.15 3.17 -22.31
N GLN A 151 9.34 3.97 -23.36
CA GLN A 151 10.10 3.61 -24.55
C GLN A 151 11.05 4.73 -24.97
N VAL A 152 12.30 4.37 -25.27
CA VAL A 152 13.29 5.30 -25.82
C VAL A 152 13.87 4.72 -27.11
N SER A 153 13.97 5.53 -28.16
CA SER A 153 14.59 5.15 -29.42
C SER A 153 15.61 6.20 -29.87
N MET A 154 16.80 5.74 -30.23
CA MET A 154 17.92 6.60 -30.62
C MET A 154 18.56 6.12 -31.92
N ARG A 155 19.12 7.05 -32.68
CA ARG A 155 19.85 6.78 -33.93
C ARG A 155 21.08 7.65 -34.02
N LEU A 156 22.22 7.04 -34.26
CA LEU A 156 23.48 7.71 -34.56
C LEU A 156 23.73 7.66 -36.07
N THR A 157 23.99 8.82 -36.66
CA THR A 157 24.26 8.99 -38.09
C THR A 157 25.64 9.62 -38.27
N HIS A 158 26.47 9.07 -39.16
CA HIS A 158 27.73 9.68 -39.55
C HIS A 158 27.47 10.90 -40.43
N LYS A 159 28.01 12.07 -40.05
CA LYS A 159 27.59 13.34 -40.65
C LYS A 159 28.02 13.47 -42.10
N ALA A 160 29.25 13.08 -42.43
CA ALA A 160 29.81 13.31 -43.77
C ALA A 160 29.16 12.43 -44.84
N SER A 161 28.82 11.17 -44.51
CA SER A 161 28.20 10.25 -45.48
C SER A 161 26.67 10.20 -45.39
N GLY A 162 26.09 10.61 -44.26
CA GLY A 162 24.66 10.46 -43.98
C GLY A 162 24.23 9.05 -43.56
N ASP A 163 25.19 8.11 -43.43
CA ASP A 163 24.89 6.72 -43.09
C ASP A 163 24.46 6.59 -41.63
N VAL A 164 23.43 5.77 -41.39
CA VAL A 164 23.09 5.34 -40.05
C VAL A 164 24.14 4.33 -39.60
N VAL A 165 24.85 4.64 -38.52
CA VAL A 165 25.92 3.77 -38.01
C VAL A 165 25.47 2.96 -36.80
N TRP A 166 24.46 3.45 -36.09
CA TRP A 166 23.86 2.74 -34.96
C TRP A 166 22.41 3.18 -34.76
N PHE A 167 21.56 2.24 -34.40
CA PHE A 167 20.21 2.54 -33.96
C PHE A 167 19.77 1.54 -32.90
N ALA A 168 19.00 2.02 -31.94
CA ALA A 168 18.53 1.18 -30.87
C ALA A 168 17.23 1.68 -30.25
N LYS A 169 16.46 0.74 -29.70
CA LYS A 169 15.23 0.98 -28.96
C LYS A 169 15.25 0.17 -27.67
N SER A 170 14.85 0.80 -26.57
CA SER A 170 14.68 0.15 -25.28
C SER A 170 13.31 0.45 -24.69
N SER A 171 12.78 -0.48 -23.90
CA SER A 171 11.52 -0.29 -23.20
C SER A 171 11.47 -1.08 -21.89
N ILE A 172 10.79 -0.51 -20.90
CA ILE A 172 10.50 -1.17 -19.61
C ILE A 172 9.19 -0.62 -19.04
N ASP A 173 8.43 -1.47 -18.35
CA ASP A 173 7.25 -1.03 -17.60
C ASP A 173 7.63 -0.54 -16.18
N SER A 174 6.80 0.29 -15.59
CA SER A 174 7.09 0.92 -14.29
C SER A 174 7.20 -0.08 -13.14
N ALA A 175 6.43 -1.18 -13.17
CA ALA A 175 6.48 -2.21 -12.14
C ALA A 175 7.82 -2.98 -12.18
N SER A 176 8.33 -3.27 -13.37
CA SER A 176 9.65 -3.86 -13.60
C SER A 176 10.81 -2.90 -13.30
N PHE A 177 10.60 -1.59 -13.48
CA PHE A 177 11.60 -0.56 -13.23
C PHE A 177 11.83 -0.30 -11.73
N HIS A 178 10.76 -0.05 -10.98
CA HIS A 178 10.89 0.39 -9.58
C HIS A 178 11.38 -0.73 -8.65
N ARG A 179 11.06 -2.00 -8.94
CA ARG A 179 11.50 -3.23 -8.24
C ARG A 179 11.23 -3.31 -6.73
N GLU A 180 10.77 -2.24 -6.11
CA GLU A 180 10.39 -2.23 -4.71
C GLU A 180 8.99 -2.82 -4.52
N PRO A 181 8.77 -3.54 -3.41
CA PRO A 181 7.46 -4.09 -3.08
C PRO A 181 6.49 -2.98 -2.68
N LEU A 182 5.21 -3.22 -2.94
CA LEU A 182 4.15 -2.41 -2.36
C LEU A 182 3.94 -2.81 -0.91
N VAL A 183 3.93 -1.84 0.00
CA VAL A 183 3.70 -2.10 1.42
C VAL A 183 2.44 -1.38 1.85
N TYR A 184 1.53 -2.11 2.47
CA TYR A 184 0.31 -1.58 3.08
C TYR A 184 0.27 -1.93 4.56
N SER A 185 -0.40 -1.13 5.38
CA SER A 185 -0.71 -1.46 6.76
C SER A 185 -2.21 -1.62 6.98
N PHE A 186 -2.56 -2.40 8.00
CA PHE A 186 -3.89 -2.45 8.57
C PHE A 186 -3.80 -2.68 10.08
N SER A 187 -4.87 -2.33 10.78
CA SER A 187 -5.00 -2.55 12.21
C SER A 187 -6.13 -3.54 12.50
N GLU A 188 -5.89 -4.40 13.48
CA GLU A 188 -6.85 -5.32 14.08
C GLU A 188 -7.34 -4.71 15.39
N GLU A 189 -8.63 -4.36 15.45
CA GLU A 189 -9.25 -3.76 16.63
C GLU A 189 -10.28 -4.72 17.25
N LYS A 190 -10.19 -4.94 18.56
CA LYS A 190 -11.27 -5.60 19.31
C LYS A 190 -12.33 -4.58 19.71
N LYS A 191 -13.61 -4.90 19.45
CA LYS A 191 -14.77 -4.08 19.86
C LYS A 191 -15.80 -4.91 20.62
N ILE A 192 -16.42 -4.31 21.62
CA ILE A 192 -17.55 -4.90 22.35
C ILE A 192 -18.81 -4.73 21.50
N THR A 193 -19.60 -5.80 21.31
CA THR A 193 -20.81 -5.76 20.47
C THR A 193 -22.10 -5.68 21.25
N ASN A 194 -22.11 -6.13 22.50
CA ASN A 194 -23.31 -6.23 23.33
C ASN A 194 -23.31 -5.22 24.50
N GLU A 195 -22.60 -4.10 24.37
CA GLU A 195 -22.49 -3.13 25.46
C GLU A 195 -23.86 -2.61 25.91
N LEU A 196 -24.73 -2.25 24.95
CA LEU A 196 -26.09 -1.81 25.24
C LEU A 196 -26.96 -2.92 25.87
N GLU A 197 -26.76 -4.18 25.48
CA GLU A 197 -27.49 -5.31 26.06
C GLU A 197 -27.13 -5.52 27.54
N VAL A 198 -25.83 -5.45 27.87
CA VAL A 198 -25.33 -5.54 29.24
C VAL A 198 -25.89 -4.39 30.08
N VAL A 199 -25.84 -3.16 29.55
CA VAL A 199 -26.37 -1.98 30.25
C VAL A 199 -27.87 -2.09 30.49
N ALA A 200 -28.64 -2.47 29.46
CA ALA A 200 -30.08 -2.64 29.57
C ALA A 200 -30.46 -3.74 30.56
N PHE A 201 -29.70 -4.85 30.58
CA PHE A 201 -29.89 -5.94 31.55
C PHE A 201 -29.71 -5.46 32.98
N ILE A 202 -28.59 -4.79 33.27
CA ILE A 202 -28.30 -4.24 34.61
C ILE A 202 -29.38 -3.25 35.03
N HIS A 203 -29.75 -2.31 34.15
CA HIS A 203 -30.79 -1.32 34.45
C HIS A 203 -32.14 -1.99 34.77
N LYS A 204 -32.55 -3.00 33.98
CA LYS A 204 -33.79 -3.75 34.22
C LYS A 204 -33.81 -4.46 35.58
N HIS A 205 -32.69 -5.07 35.98
CA HIS A 205 -32.57 -5.85 37.21
C HIS A 205 -32.24 -5.03 38.48
N ASN A 206 -31.95 -3.74 38.31
CA ASN A 206 -31.67 -2.80 39.41
C ASN A 206 -32.86 -1.91 39.78
N THR A 207 -34.00 -2.05 39.12
CA THR A 207 -35.25 -1.44 39.60
C THR A 207 -35.64 -2.01 40.96
N GLU A 208 -36.25 -1.20 41.83
CA GLU A 208 -36.66 -1.63 43.18
C GLU A 208 -37.53 -2.89 43.15
N GLN A 209 -38.51 -2.93 42.25
CA GLN A 209 -39.38 -4.10 42.06
C GLN A 209 -38.59 -5.36 41.64
N ALA A 210 -37.61 -5.23 40.74
CA ALA A 210 -36.80 -6.36 40.33
C ALA A 210 -35.88 -6.84 41.47
N ARG A 211 -35.35 -5.92 42.28
CA ARG A 211 -34.52 -6.23 43.45
C ARG A 211 -35.32 -6.95 44.56
N LEU A 212 -36.56 -6.53 44.81
CA LEU A 212 -37.47 -7.21 45.73
C LEU A 212 -37.80 -8.62 45.25
N LYS A 213 -38.16 -8.77 43.96
CA LYS A 213 -38.42 -10.10 43.37
C LYS A 213 -37.21 -11.04 43.46
N ARG A 214 -35.99 -10.53 43.28
CA ARG A 214 -34.76 -11.32 43.47
C ARG A 214 -34.59 -11.81 44.92
N ALA A 215 -34.85 -10.93 45.90
CA ALA A 215 -34.79 -11.28 47.32
C ALA A 215 -35.95 -12.21 47.76
N GLU A 216 -37.11 -12.09 47.14
CA GLU A 216 -38.26 -12.96 47.42
C GLU A 216 -38.03 -14.39 46.97
N LEU A 217 -37.48 -14.55 45.76
CA LEU A 217 -37.28 -15.85 45.10
C LEU A 217 -35.91 -16.49 45.37
N ASN A 218 -35.01 -15.83 46.12
CA ASN A 218 -33.61 -16.22 46.26
C ASN A 218 -32.92 -16.52 44.90
N ASN A 219 -33.31 -15.78 43.86
CA ASN A 219 -32.77 -15.97 42.52
C ASN A 219 -31.47 -15.21 42.35
N GLU A 220 -30.37 -15.95 42.18
CA GLU A 220 -29.09 -15.39 41.78
C GLU A 220 -29.14 -15.04 40.29
N VAL A 221 -28.96 -13.75 39.98
CA VAL A 221 -28.99 -13.23 38.60
C VAL A 221 -27.59 -12.76 38.24
N THR A 222 -26.97 -13.45 37.28
CA THR A 222 -25.65 -13.08 36.77
C THR A 222 -25.78 -12.18 35.54
N ALA A 223 -25.02 -11.09 35.52
CA ALA A 223 -24.96 -10.21 34.35
C ALA A 223 -24.34 -10.93 33.15
N PRO A 224 -24.85 -10.71 31.92
CA PRO A 224 -24.23 -11.28 30.73
C PRO A 224 -22.80 -10.74 30.54
N ALA A 225 -21.88 -11.62 30.15
CA ALA A 225 -20.51 -11.22 29.84
C ALA A 225 -20.45 -10.38 28.55
N TYR A 226 -19.47 -9.46 28.47
CA TYR A 226 -19.21 -8.73 27.24
C TYR A 226 -18.74 -9.66 26.12
N LYS A 227 -19.39 -9.56 24.96
CA LYS A 227 -18.99 -10.22 23.71
C LYS A 227 -18.09 -9.27 22.94
N THR A 228 -17.00 -9.80 22.40
CA THR A 228 -16.07 -9.03 21.57
C THR A 228 -16.00 -9.60 20.16
N ILE A 229 -15.82 -8.71 19.18
CA ILE A 229 -15.48 -9.07 17.81
C ILE A 229 -14.15 -8.42 17.43
N THR A 230 -13.46 -9.06 16.50
CA THR A 230 -12.31 -8.47 15.83
C THR A 230 -12.77 -7.78 14.55
N LYS A 231 -12.36 -6.53 14.36
CA LYS A 231 -12.57 -5.77 13.12
C LYS A 231 -11.23 -5.38 12.51
N LEU A 232 -11.10 -5.54 11.20
CA LEU A 232 -9.94 -5.08 10.44
C LEU A 232 -10.20 -3.69 9.89
N SER A 233 -9.20 -2.82 9.96
CA SER A 233 -9.22 -1.54 9.27
C SER A 233 -9.13 -1.74 7.75
N ARG A 234 -9.35 -0.66 7.00
CA ARG A 234 -8.94 -0.61 5.59
C ARG A 234 -7.42 -0.64 5.50
N LEU A 235 -6.92 -1.03 4.33
CA LEU A 235 -5.52 -0.94 4.00
C LEU A 235 -5.10 0.53 3.80
N THR A 236 -3.96 0.89 4.37
CA THR A 236 -3.31 2.20 4.19
C THR A 236 -1.98 1.96 3.50
N LYS A 237 -1.74 2.61 2.36
CA LYS A 237 -0.47 2.45 1.64
C LYS A 237 0.67 3.11 2.42
N LEU A 238 1.75 2.36 2.61
CA LEU A 238 2.97 2.83 3.27
C LEU A 238 4.11 3.06 2.26
N ASN A 239 4.28 2.16 1.30
CA ASN A 239 5.37 2.25 0.32
C ASN A 239 4.96 1.79 -1.08
N GLY A 240 5.69 2.32 -2.06
CA GLY A 240 5.64 1.96 -3.46
C GLY A 240 4.56 2.70 -4.27
N PRO A 241 4.83 3.00 -5.54
CA PRO A 241 3.95 3.74 -6.43
C PRO A 241 2.82 2.82 -6.89
N CYS A 242 1.58 3.33 -6.83
CA CYS A 242 0.41 2.56 -7.26
C CYS A 242 -0.61 3.40 -8.01
N THR A 243 -0.65 4.70 -7.74
CA THR A 243 -1.57 5.63 -8.43
C THR A 243 -0.96 6.15 -9.72
N ARG A 244 -1.79 6.61 -10.65
CA ARG A 244 -1.32 7.24 -11.90
C ARG A 244 -0.33 8.37 -11.65
N THR A 245 -0.57 9.22 -10.66
CA THR A 245 0.31 10.35 -10.33
C THR A 245 1.69 9.89 -9.87
N GLU A 246 1.76 8.89 -8.99
CA GLU A 246 3.02 8.36 -8.48
C GLU A 246 3.83 7.65 -9.56
N ILE A 247 3.14 6.90 -10.42
CA ILE A 247 3.77 6.18 -11.51
C ILE A 247 4.27 7.18 -12.57
N SER A 248 3.49 8.21 -12.90
CA SER A 248 3.93 9.30 -13.78
C SER A 248 5.17 10.01 -13.24
N ALA A 249 5.33 10.14 -11.91
CA ALA A 249 6.51 10.75 -11.31
C ALA A 249 7.81 9.95 -11.54
N LEU A 250 7.72 8.66 -11.88
CA LEU A 250 8.89 7.83 -12.24
C LEU A 250 9.45 8.12 -13.64
N THR A 251 8.66 8.79 -14.47
CA THR A 251 8.95 9.03 -15.89
C THR A 251 10.38 9.48 -16.18
N PRO A 252 10.91 10.56 -15.54
CA PRO A 252 12.25 11.05 -15.89
C PRO A 252 13.33 10.02 -15.59
N MET A 253 13.18 9.27 -14.50
CA MET A 253 14.13 8.23 -14.10
C MET A 253 14.09 7.04 -15.06
N MET A 254 12.90 6.63 -15.51
CA MET A 254 12.75 5.56 -16.51
C MET A 254 13.39 5.95 -17.85
N GLN A 255 13.14 7.17 -18.33
CA GLN A 255 13.72 7.67 -19.59
C GLN A 255 15.24 7.74 -19.51
N PHE A 256 15.79 8.23 -18.40
CA PHE A 256 17.23 8.26 -18.17
C PHE A 256 17.83 6.84 -18.17
N TYR A 257 17.25 5.93 -17.39
CA TYR A 257 17.71 4.55 -17.29
C TYR A 257 17.72 3.84 -18.66
N LEU A 258 16.64 3.98 -19.43
CA LEU A 258 16.52 3.43 -20.77
C LEU A 258 17.55 4.03 -21.74
N SER A 259 17.76 5.34 -21.67
CA SER A 259 18.75 6.06 -22.50
C SER A 259 20.17 5.61 -22.21
N SER A 260 20.54 5.49 -20.93
CA SER A 260 21.85 5.02 -20.49
C SER A 260 22.13 3.60 -21.00
N ILE A 261 21.16 2.68 -20.87
CA ILE A 261 21.28 1.32 -21.41
C ILE A 261 21.54 1.33 -22.92
N LEU A 262 20.89 2.22 -23.68
CA LEU A 262 21.08 2.30 -25.12
C LEU A 262 22.48 2.78 -25.47
N ILE A 263 22.92 3.89 -24.88
CA ILE A 263 24.27 4.45 -25.11
C ILE A 263 25.35 3.42 -24.74
N ASP A 264 25.08 2.60 -23.72
CA ASP A 264 25.95 1.48 -23.34
C ASP A 264 26.16 0.42 -24.42
N LYS A 265 25.25 0.31 -25.38
CA LYS A 265 25.36 -0.63 -26.51
C LYS A 265 26.16 -0.08 -27.68
N ILE A 266 26.54 1.20 -27.68
CA ILE A 266 27.43 1.75 -28.71
C ILE A 266 28.84 1.18 -28.50
N LYS A 267 29.33 0.43 -29.48
CA LYS A 267 30.69 -0.11 -29.46
C LYS A 267 31.65 0.95 -30.00
N VAL A 268 32.41 1.54 -29.09
CA VAL A 268 33.49 2.49 -29.38
C VAL A 268 34.82 1.73 -29.41
N GLN A 269 35.58 1.89 -30.50
CA GLN A 269 36.90 1.29 -30.71
C GLN A 269 38.02 2.22 -30.25
#